data_AF-A0A971R9C3-F1
#
_entry.id   AF-A0A971R9C3-F1
#
_cell.length_a   1.000
_cell.length_b   1.000
_cell.length_c   1.000
_cell.angle_alpha   90.00
_cell.angle_beta   90.00
_cell.angle_gamma   90.00
#
_symmetry.space_group_name_H-M   'P 1'
#
loop_
_entity.id
_entity.type
_entity.pdbx_description
1 polymer ?
#
loop_
_entity_poly.entity_id
_entity_poly.type
_entity_poly.pdbx_seq_one_letter_code
_entity_poly.pdbx_strand_id
1 'polypeptide(L)'
;AQIELNELSDKYKAIIEAEIGEIDQLYQTYQQIKHSLNDAQRTAREQEIISKEQVVKSKQRIYFGEDGIMAKKSEELIGPIQTVVNSAIEVVAAQDDYIVIIDLAVTPGIVYKNSKYDLTEQVLKLIQNK
;
A
#
# COMPACT_ATOMS: atom_id res chain seq x y z
N ALA A 1 6.90 -0.84 -12.38
CA ALA A 1 6.08 -0.06 -11.43
C ALA A 1 5.32 -0.95 -10.45
N GLN A 2 4.22 -1.62 -10.83
CA GLN A 2 3.41 -2.40 -9.86
C GLN A 2 4.16 -3.59 -9.24
N ILE A 3 4.94 -4.33 -10.03
CA ILE A 3 5.74 -5.46 -9.52
C ILE A 3 6.75 -4.96 -8.47
N GLU A 4 7.47 -3.88 -8.77
CA GLU A 4 8.44 -3.27 -7.86
C GLU A 4 7.80 -2.79 -6.55
N LEU A 5 6.60 -2.19 -6.62
CA LEU A 5 5.84 -1.82 -5.42
C LEU A 5 5.43 -3.03 -4.60
N ASN A 6 4.98 -4.11 -5.25
CA ASN A 6 4.58 -5.32 -4.56
C ASN A 6 5.77 -5.97 -3.86
N GLU A 7 6.91 -6.12 -4.54
CA GLU A 7 8.15 -6.66 -3.96
C GLU A 7 8.64 -5.84 -2.76
N LEU A 8 8.59 -4.52 -2.86
CA LEU A 8 8.98 -3.63 -1.76
C LEU A 8 8.01 -3.72 -0.58
N SER A 9 6.71 -3.76 -0.86
CA SER A 9 5.66 -3.99 0.14
C SER A 9 5.89 -5.30 0.88
N ASP A 10 6.12 -6.39 0.16
CA ASP A 10 6.30 -7.72 0.74
C ASP A 10 7.56 -7.80 1.60
N LYS A 11 8.65 -7.15 1.17
CA LYS A 11 9.85 -6.99 1.99
C LYS A 11 9.55 -6.29 3.32
N TYR A 12 8.84 -5.16 3.30
CA TYR A 12 8.53 -4.43 4.53
C TYR A 12 7.53 -5.16 5.43
N LYS A 13 6.55 -5.86 4.85
CA LYS A 13 5.65 -6.75 5.61
C LYS A 13 6.44 -7.85 6.32
N ALA A 14 7.35 -8.52 5.63
CA ALA A 14 8.18 -9.58 6.22
C ALA A 14 9.03 -9.07 7.39
N ILE A 15 9.58 -7.85 7.30
CA ILE A 15 10.32 -7.21 8.40
C ILE A 15 9.40 -7.00 9.61
N ILE A 16 8.21 -6.43 9.40
CA ILE A 16 7.25 -6.17 10.48
C ILE A 16 6.76 -7.48 11.10
N GLU A 17 6.43 -8.48 10.28
CA GLU A 17 5.98 -9.80 10.75
C GLU A 17 7.05 -10.51 11.58
N ALA A 18 8.32 -10.44 11.17
CA ALA A 18 9.42 -11.00 11.95
C ALA A 18 9.55 -10.32 13.33
N GLU A 19 9.48 -8.99 13.38
CA GLU A 19 9.58 -8.24 14.65
C GLU A 19 8.37 -8.45 15.55
N ILE A 20 7.16 -8.60 14.99
CA ILE A 20 5.97 -9.01 15.74
C ILE A 20 6.17 -10.41 16.33
N GLY A 21 6.71 -11.35 15.55
CA GLY A 21 7.03 -12.70 16.04
C GLY A 21 8.02 -12.70 17.21
N GLU A 22 9.02 -11.82 17.19
CA GLU A 22 9.94 -11.65 18.33
C GLU A 22 9.22 -11.10 19.58
N ILE A 23 8.33 -10.12 19.40
CA ILE A 23 7.52 -9.56 20.50
C ILE A 23 6.62 -10.65 21.11
N ASP A 24 5.97 -11.46 20.27
CA ASP A 24 5.13 -12.57 20.72
C ASP A 24 5.95 -13.57 21.55
N GLN A 25 7.17 -13.91 21.12
CA GLN A 25 8.06 -14.80 21.88
C GLN A 25 8.46 -14.19 23.24
N LEU A 26 8.77 -12.90 23.29
CA LEU A 26 9.09 -12.21 24.54
C LEU A 26 7.90 -12.21 25.49
N TYR A 27 6.71 -11.95 24.96
CA TYR A 27 5.47 -11.98 25.72
C TYR A 27 5.18 -13.38 26.27
N GLN A 28 5.26 -14.42 25.44
CA GLN A 28 5.06 -15.81 25.89
C GLN A 28 6.07 -16.21 26.97
N THR A 29 7.35 -15.87 26.77
CA THR A 29 8.40 -16.13 27.75
C THR A 29 8.10 -15.42 29.07
N TYR A 30 7.71 -14.13 29.01
CA TYR A 30 7.33 -13.37 30.19
C TYR A 30 6.18 -14.02 30.94
N GLN A 31 5.12 -14.45 30.24
CA GLN A 31 3.96 -15.09 30.86
C GLN A 31 4.30 -16.40 31.58
N GLN A 32 5.25 -17.18 31.06
CA GLN A 32 5.71 -18.43 31.70
C GLN A 32 6.47 -18.17 33.00
N ILE A 33 7.31 -17.12 33.03
CA ILE A 33 8.23 -16.89 34.16
C ILE A 33 7.74 -15.80 35.13
N LYS A 34 6.70 -15.02 34.82
CA LYS A 34 6.30 -13.83 35.60
C LYS A 34 6.11 -14.07 37.10
N HIS A 35 5.68 -15.27 37.50
CA HIS A 35 5.45 -15.65 38.90
C HIS A 35 6.74 -15.91 39.68
N SER A 36 7.85 -16.24 39.00
CA SER A 36 9.16 -16.42 39.63
C SER A 36 10.00 -15.13 39.65
N LEU A 37 9.51 -14.06 39.01
CA LEU A 37 10.18 -12.77 38.96
C LEU A 37 9.79 -11.87 40.15
N ASN A 38 10.71 -10.98 40.54
CA ASN A 38 10.38 -9.86 41.42
C ASN A 38 9.78 -8.67 40.63
N ASP A 39 9.30 -7.65 41.34
CA ASP A 39 8.64 -6.50 40.72
C ASP A 39 9.55 -5.75 39.74
N ALA A 40 10.80 -5.50 40.11
CA ALA A 40 11.75 -4.80 39.24
C ALA A 40 12.00 -5.55 37.92
N GLN A 41 12.12 -6.87 38.00
CA GLN A 41 12.31 -7.75 36.84
C GLN A 41 11.06 -7.86 35.95
N ARG A 42 9.85 -7.79 36.54
CA ARG A 42 8.60 -7.71 35.78
C ARG A 42 8.52 -6.42 35.00
N THR A 43 8.68 -5.28 35.69
CA THR A 43 8.63 -3.95 35.09
C THR A 43 9.65 -3.81 33.96
N ALA A 44 10.89 -4.30 34.15
CA ALA A 44 11.92 -4.24 33.11
C ALA A 44 11.51 -4.99 31.83
N ARG A 45 10.92 -6.19 31.96
CA ARG A 45 10.47 -7.00 30.81
C ARG A 45 9.23 -6.40 30.13
N GLU A 46 8.28 -5.91 30.90
CA GLU A 46 7.11 -5.22 30.37
C GLU A 46 7.51 -3.97 29.58
N GLN A 47 8.47 -3.18 30.09
CA GLN A 47 9.00 -2.03 29.38
C GLN A 47 9.76 -2.41 28.11
N GLU A 48 10.50 -3.52 28.11
CA GLU A 48 11.16 -4.03 26.91
C GLU A 48 10.14 -4.38 25.82
N ILE A 49 9.09 -5.12 26.19
CA ILE A 49 8.00 -5.51 25.27
C ILE A 49 7.31 -4.27 24.72
N ILE A 50 6.87 -3.34 25.58
CA ILE A 50 6.20 -2.10 25.19
C ILE A 50 7.11 -1.27 24.27
N SER A 51 8.39 -1.14 24.60
CA SER A 51 9.35 -0.39 23.78
C SER A 51 9.46 -1.00 22.38
N LYS A 52 9.58 -2.32 22.27
CA LYS A 52 9.61 -3.03 20.98
C LYS A 52 8.31 -2.85 20.19
N GLU A 53 7.16 -2.93 20.84
CA GLU A 53 5.86 -2.66 20.20
C GLU A 53 5.78 -1.24 19.61
N GLN A 54 6.25 -0.23 20.36
CA GLN A 54 6.28 1.15 19.86
C GLN A 54 7.23 1.32 18.67
N VAL A 55 8.37 0.63 18.67
CA VAL A 55 9.32 0.63 17.55
C VAL A 55 8.67 0.01 16.30
N VAL A 56 8.04 -1.16 16.43
CA VAL A 56 7.36 -1.83 15.32
C VAL A 56 6.23 -0.97 14.77
N LYS A 57 5.40 -0.38 15.65
CA LYS A 57 4.32 0.53 15.24
C LYS A 57 4.86 1.76 14.50
N SER A 58 5.98 2.29 14.95
CA SER A 58 6.65 3.42 14.29
C SER A 58 7.18 3.02 12.91
N LYS A 59 7.81 1.85 12.77
CA LYS A 59 8.24 1.31 11.47
C LYS A 59 7.07 1.09 10.53
N GLN A 60 5.97 0.52 11.02
CA GLN A 60 4.77 0.33 10.21
C GLN A 60 4.24 1.66 9.68
N ARG A 61 4.23 2.73 10.49
CA ARG A 61 3.88 4.08 10.04
C ARG A 61 4.89 4.66 9.05
N ILE A 62 6.19 4.45 9.26
CA ILE A 62 7.23 4.91 8.34
C ILE A 62 7.10 4.23 6.98
N TYR A 63 6.80 2.93 6.94
CA TYR A 63 6.69 2.18 5.70
C TYR A 63 5.35 2.40 5.00
N PHE A 64 4.25 2.30 5.74
CA PHE A 64 2.88 2.20 5.20
C PHE A 64 1.95 3.34 5.63
N GLY A 65 2.45 4.37 6.32
CA GLY A 65 1.67 5.57 6.60
C GLY A 65 1.38 6.37 5.33
N GLU A 66 0.47 7.34 5.45
CA GLU A 66 0.04 8.22 4.35
C GLU A 66 1.22 8.94 3.67
N ASP A 67 2.19 9.42 4.45
CA ASP A 67 3.45 10.01 3.95
C ASP A 67 4.64 9.03 3.99
N GLY A 68 4.33 7.74 4.10
CA GLY A 68 5.30 6.66 4.26
C GLY A 68 6.12 6.39 3.00
N ILE A 69 7.10 5.50 3.14
CA ILE A 69 7.98 5.10 2.03
C ILE A 69 7.17 4.52 0.87
N MET A 70 6.18 3.66 1.16
CA MET A 70 5.35 3.04 0.12
C MET A 70 4.49 4.05 -0.64
N ALA A 71 3.93 5.04 0.05
CA ALA A 71 3.12 6.08 -0.59
C ALA A 71 3.98 6.92 -1.54
N LYS A 72 5.15 7.38 -1.08
CA LYS A 72 6.10 8.14 -1.91
C LYS A 72 6.59 7.34 -3.10
N LYS A 73 6.91 6.05 -2.91
CA LYS A 73 7.35 5.20 -4.02
C LYS A 73 6.23 4.94 -5.02
N SER A 74 4.98 4.83 -4.54
CA SER A 74 3.80 4.72 -5.41
C SER A 74 3.62 5.98 -6.25
N GLU A 75 3.73 7.17 -5.65
CA GLU A 75 3.65 8.43 -6.37
C GLU A 75 4.76 8.55 -7.43
N GLU A 76 6.01 8.21 -7.08
CA GLU A 76 7.16 8.22 -7.98
C GLU A 76 6.97 7.29 -9.20
N LEU A 77 6.46 6.07 -8.97
CA LEU A 77 6.37 5.05 -10.02
C LEU A 77 5.06 5.09 -10.82
N ILE A 78 3.94 5.38 -10.17
CA ILE A 78 2.60 5.31 -10.75
C ILE A 78 2.11 6.69 -11.18
N GLY A 79 2.48 7.76 -10.47
CA GLY A 79 2.07 9.13 -10.78
C GLY A 79 2.35 9.53 -12.24
N PRO A 80 3.56 9.28 -12.79
CA PRO A 80 3.84 9.56 -14.20
C PRO A 80 2.96 8.75 -15.16
N ILE A 81 2.71 7.47 -14.86
CA ILE A 81 1.84 6.60 -15.67
C ILE A 81 0.41 7.12 -15.66
N GLN A 82 -0.12 7.46 -14.48
CA GLN A 82 -1.44 8.04 -14.30
C GLN A 82 -1.58 9.35 -15.08
N THR A 83 -0.54 10.19 -15.04
CA THR A 83 -0.50 11.46 -15.80
C THR A 83 -0.61 11.20 -17.30
N VAL A 84 0.17 10.26 -17.84
CA VAL A 84 0.14 9.88 -19.26
C VAL A 84 -1.22 9.31 -19.67
N VAL A 85 -1.81 8.44 -18.85
CA VAL A 85 -3.14 7.87 -19.09
C VAL A 85 -4.21 8.95 -19.08
N ASN A 86 -4.23 9.83 -18.06
CA ASN A 86 -5.21 10.91 -17.96
C ASN A 86 -5.10 11.87 -19.16
N SER A 87 -3.88 12.21 -19.56
CA SER A 87 -3.65 13.07 -20.73
C SER A 87 -4.17 12.41 -22.01
N ALA A 88 -4.01 11.09 -22.16
CA ALA A 88 -4.56 10.36 -23.31
C ALA A 88 -6.09 10.30 -23.29
N ILE A 89 -6.70 10.10 -22.11
CA ILE A 89 -8.16 10.14 -21.92
C ILE A 89 -8.71 11.52 -22.30
N GLU A 90 -8.07 12.61 -21.87
CA GLU A 90 -8.47 13.98 -22.21
C GLU A 90 -8.43 14.24 -23.72
N VAL A 91 -7.38 13.74 -24.40
CA VAL A 91 -7.28 13.86 -25.86
C VAL A 91 -8.40 13.10 -26.56
N VAL A 92 -8.69 11.85 -26.17
CA VAL A 92 -9.81 11.08 -26.76
C VAL A 92 -11.15 11.77 -26.46
N ALA A 93 -11.33 12.27 -25.24
CA ALA A 93 -12.56 12.97 -24.86
C ALA A 93 -12.82 14.18 -25.75
N ALA A 94 -11.78 14.98 -26.01
CA ALA A 94 -11.86 16.17 -26.85
C ALA A 94 -12.03 15.88 -28.34
N GLN A 95 -11.53 14.74 -28.85
CA GLN A 95 -11.65 14.37 -30.26
C GLN A 95 -13.09 14.07 -30.69
N ASP A 96 -13.86 13.45 -29.79
CA ASP A 96 -15.21 12.96 -30.05
C ASP A 96 -16.28 13.66 -29.18
N ASP A 97 -15.93 14.80 -28.56
CA ASP A 97 -16.80 15.61 -27.69
C ASP A 97 -17.46 14.83 -26.54
N TYR A 98 -16.75 13.86 -25.96
CA TYR A 98 -17.24 13.12 -24.79
C TYR A 98 -17.29 14.03 -23.56
N ILE A 99 -18.50 14.22 -23.02
CA ILE A 99 -18.71 14.99 -21.79
C ILE A 99 -18.23 14.26 -20.52
N VAL A 100 -18.19 12.93 -20.56
CA VAL A 100 -17.81 12.05 -19.44
C VAL A 100 -17.21 10.78 -20.01
N ILE A 101 -16.11 10.32 -19.40
CA ILE A 101 -15.55 8.98 -19.56
C ILE A 101 -15.56 8.33 -18.18
N ILE A 102 -16.04 7.08 -18.10
CA ILE A 102 -16.19 6.35 -16.83
C ILE A 102 -15.24 5.16 -16.82
N ASP A 103 -14.39 5.08 -15.80
CA ASP A 103 -13.60 3.88 -15.52
C ASP A 103 -14.49 2.79 -14.91
N LEU A 104 -14.79 1.76 -15.70
CA LEU A 104 -15.65 0.66 -15.31
C LEU A 104 -15.00 -0.31 -14.31
N ALA A 105 -13.67 -0.26 -14.13
CA ALA A 105 -12.98 -1.14 -13.18
C ALA A 105 -13.24 -0.72 -11.72
N VAL A 106 -13.49 0.57 -11.49
CA VAL A 106 -13.68 1.16 -10.16
C VAL A 106 -15.08 1.74 -9.94
N THR A 107 -15.92 1.81 -10.98
CA THR A 107 -17.27 2.37 -10.90
C THR A 107 -18.32 1.26 -10.69
N PRO A 108 -18.89 1.11 -9.48
CA PRO A 108 -19.97 0.16 -9.24
C PRO A 108 -21.30 0.63 -9.88
N GLY A 109 -22.21 -0.32 -10.12
CA GLY A 109 -23.59 -0.01 -10.55
C GLY A 109 -23.83 0.02 -12.06
N ILE A 110 -22.81 -0.21 -12.89
CA ILE A 110 -22.97 -0.38 -14.34
C ILE A 110 -23.33 -1.83 -14.65
N VAL A 111 -24.57 -2.06 -15.09
CA VAL A 111 -25.10 -3.42 -15.38
C VAL A 111 -25.01 -3.83 -16.84
N TYR A 112 -24.83 -2.86 -17.75
CA TYR A 112 -24.68 -3.10 -19.18
C TYR A 112 -23.74 -2.05 -19.79
N LYS A 113 -22.86 -2.49 -20.70
CA LYS A 113 -22.09 -1.62 -21.58
C LYS A 113 -22.22 -2.11 -23.02
N ASN A 114 -22.32 -1.18 -23.97
CA ASN A 114 -22.15 -1.49 -25.37
C ASN A 114 -20.67 -1.31 -25.75
N SER A 115 -20.02 -2.38 -26.21
CA SER A 115 -18.58 -2.40 -26.53
C SER A 115 -18.18 -1.40 -27.62
N LYS A 116 -19.13 -0.92 -28.43
CA LYS A 116 -18.91 0.16 -29.41
C LYS A 116 -18.40 1.46 -28.76
N TYR A 117 -18.75 1.70 -27.50
CA TYR A 117 -18.35 2.90 -26.75
C TYR A 117 -17.17 2.63 -25.80
N ASP A 118 -16.49 1.48 -25.95
CA ASP A 118 -15.27 1.20 -25.21
C ASP A 118 -14.09 1.96 -25.83
N LEU A 119 -13.52 2.88 -25.05
CA LEU A 119 -12.44 3.76 -25.50
C LEU A 119 -11.04 3.21 -25.19
N THR A 120 -10.94 2.03 -24.56
CA THR A 120 -9.66 1.49 -24.04
C THR A 120 -8.58 1.43 -25.12
N GLU A 121 -8.88 0.87 -26.28
CA GLU A 121 -7.92 0.76 -27.40
C GLU A 121 -7.49 2.12 -27.97
N GLN A 122 -8.39 3.11 -27.97
CA GLN A 122 -8.07 4.45 -28.46
C GLN A 122 -7.09 5.16 -27.52
N VAL A 123 -7.35 5.07 -26.21
CA VAL A 123 -6.48 5.59 -25.16
C VAL A 123 -5.11 4.90 -25.21
N LEU A 124 -5.07 3.56 -25.32
CA LEU A 124 -3.82 2.80 -25.39
C LEU A 124 -2.94 3.21 -26.57
N LYS A 125 -3.54 3.43 -27.75
CA LYS A 125 -2.79 3.90 -28.93
C LYS A 125 -2.09 5.24 -28.72
N LEU A 126 -2.73 6.17 -27.99
CA LEU A 126 -2.12 7.47 -27.68
C LEU A 126 -0.95 7.36 -26.69
N ILE A 127 -1.01 6.36 -25.81
CA ILE A 127 0.06 6.09 -24.84
C ILE A 127 1.27 5.43 -25.55
N GLN A 128 1.03 4.52 -26.49
CA GLN A 128 2.08 3.75 -27.18
C GLN A 128 2.77 4.51 -28.32
N ASN A 129 2.12 5.53 -28.89
CA ASN A 129 2.66 6.34 -29.99
C ASN A 129 3.49 7.56 -29.51
N LYS A 130 3.83 7.61 -28.22
CA LYS A 130 4.72 8.60 -27.59
C LYS A 130 5.98 7.91 -27.07
#